data_AF-A0A5P9IK53-F1
#
_entry.id   AF-A0A5P9IK53-F1
#
_cell.length_a   1.000
_cell.length_b   1.000
_cell.length_c   1.000
_cell.angle_alpha   90.00
_cell.angle_beta   90.00
_cell.angle_gamma   90.00
#
_symmetry.space_group_name_H-M   'P 1'
#
loop_
_entity.id
_entity.type
_entity.pdbx_description
1 polymer ?
#
loop_
_entity_poly.entity_id
_entity_poly.type
_entity_poly.pdbx_seq_one_letter_code
_entity_poly.pdbx_strand_id
1 'polypeptide(L)'
;MKVSEIARQAGVTAETVRHYTREGLLRPERHPENGYQLFDQRELERLRFIQRARTLGFGVAEIRDILEHADHGDSPCPMVRDLLASRLPQIRAHIAELEALATRMEQALAAWEEMPDGTPDGHSLCRLIESFPEPLKTGVDAGEETP
;
A
#
# COMPACT_ATOMS: atom_id res chain seq x y z
N MET A 1 -20.92 -6.45 -21.32
CA MET A 1 -21.32 -6.00 -19.97
C MET A 1 -21.19 -4.49 -19.87
N LYS A 2 -22.13 -3.80 -19.21
CA LYS A 2 -21.97 -2.38 -18.85
C LYS A 2 -21.10 -2.23 -17.60
N VAL A 3 -20.62 -1.01 -17.32
CA VAL A 3 -19.79 -0.67 -16.15
C VAL A 3 -20.37 -1.23 -14.84
N SER A 4 -21.68 -1.07 -14.61
CA SER A 4 -22.34 -1.55 -13.38
C SER A 4 -22.34 -3.08 -13.26
N GLU A 5 -22.44 -3.79 -14.38
CA GLU A 5 -22.49 -5.25 -14.41
C GLU A 5 -21.11 -5.86 -14.13
N ILE A 6 -20.06 -5.36 -14.81
CA ILE A 6 -18.69 -5.83 -14.55
C ILE A 6 -18.24 -5.47 -13.14
N ALA A 7 -18.60 -4.28 -12.64
CA ALA A 7 -18.33 -3.86 -11.26
C ALA A 7 -18.93 -4.86 -10.26
N ARG A 8 -20.21 -5.20 -10.43
CA ARG A 8 -20.89 -6.19 -9.60
C ARG A 8 -20.24 -7.57 -9.68
N GLN A 9 -19.92 -8.05 -10.88
CA GLN A 9 -19.31 -9.38 -11.07
C GLN A 9 -17.87 -9.48 -10.56
N ALA A 10 -17.18 -8.35 -10.48
CA ALA A 10 -15.83 -8.24 -9.96
C ALA A 10 -15.81 -7.86 -8.47
N GLY A 11 -16.94 -7.54 -7.85
CA GLY A 11 -17.01 -7.13 -6.45
C GLY A 11 -16.41 -5.75 -6.16
N VAL A 12 -16.40 -4.84 -7.15
CA VAL A 12 -15.84 -3.49 -7.02
C VAL A 12 -16.89 -2.42 -7.30
N THR A 13 -16.55 -1.16 -7.02
CA THR A 13 -17.42 -0.03 -7.36
C THR A 13 -17.34 0.30 -8.86
N ALA A 14 -18.40 0.89 -9.40
CA ALA A 14 -18.39 1.40 -10.77
C ALA A 14 -17.29 2.45 -10.99
N GLU A 15 -16.96 3.25 -9.96
CA GLU A 15 -15.87 4.21 -10.05
C GLU A 15 -14.50 3.52 -10.14
N THR A 16 -14.30 2.38 -9.48
CA THR A 16 -13.07 1.58 -9.63
C THR A 16 -12.88 1.14 -11.08
N VAL A 17 -13.96 0.66 -11.72
CA VAL A 17 -13.93 0.26 -13.14
C VAL A 17 -13.62 1.46 -14.03
N ARG A 18 -14.26 2.61 -13.79
CA ARG A 18 -13.99 3.84 -14.56
C ARG A 18 -12.55 4.31 -14.38
N HIS A 19 -12.03 4.28 -13.15
CA HIS A 19 -10.65 4.62 -12.85
C HIS A 19 -9.69 3.74 -13.65
N TYR A 20 -9.78 2.42 -13.56
CA TYR A 20 -8.90 1.53 -14.33
C TYR A 20 -9.07 1.65 -15.85
N THR A 21 -10.25 2.04 -16.31
CA THR A 21 -10.47 2.37 -17.73
C THR A 21 -9.78 3.67 -18.13
N ARG A 22 -9.83 4.73 -17.29
CA ARG A 22 -9.09 5.99 -17.52
C ARG A 22 -7.59 5.78 -17.49
N GLU A 23 -7.12 4.93 -16.57
CA GLU A 23 -5.73 4.50 -16.52
C GLU A 23 -5.36 3.58 -17.70
N GLY A 24 -6.27 3.17 -18.58
CA GLY A 24 -5.98 2.29 -19.72
C GLY A 24 -5.61 0.85 -19.33
N LEU A 25 -5.82 0.47 -18.07
CA LEU A 25 -5.68 -0.92 -17.60
C LEU A 25 -6.84 -1.79 -18.08
N LEU A 26 -8.01 -1.19 -18.29
CA LEU A 26 -9.15 -1.82 -18.95
C LEU A 26 -9.37 -1.18 -20.32
N ARG A 27 -9.68 -2.00 -21.32
CA ARG A 27 -9.85 -1.59 -22.72
C ARG A 27 -11.23 -2.03 -23.24
N PRO A 28 -12.32 -1.40 -22.75
CA PRO A 28 -13.66 -1.70 -23.23
C PRO A 28 -13.84 -1.28 -24.68
N GLU A 29 -14.68 -2.01 -25.40
CA GLU A 29 -15.18 -1.60 -26.70
C GLU A 29 -16.21 -0.48 -26.53
N ARG A 30 -16.38 0.35 -27.55
CA ARG A 30 -17.45 1.35 -27.59
C ARG A 30 -18.59 0.81 -28.42
N HIS A 31 -19.80 0.81 -27.85
CA HIS A 31 -21.00 0.44 -28.58
C HIS A 31 -21.18 1.38 -29.78
N PRO A 32 -21.33 0.85 -31.01
CA PRO A 32 -21.30 1.66 -32.23
C PRO A 32 -22.45 2.69 -32.31
N GLU A 33 -23.63 2.36 -31.79
CA GLU A 33 -24.81 3.24 -31.90
C GLU A 33 -24.96 4.31 -30.82
N ASN A 34 -24.49 4.07 -29.59
CA ASN A 34 -24.75 4.96 -28.44
C ASN A 34 -23.48 5.34 -27.66
N GLY A 35 -22.31 4.84 -28.07
CA GLY A 35 -21.02 5.18 -27.47
C GLY A 35 -20.77 4.61 -26.07
N TYR A 36 -21.67 3.80 -25.51
CA TYR A 36 -21.44 3.21 -24.19
C TYR A 36 -20.26 2.26 -24.19
N GLN A 37 -19.49 2.27 -23.09
CA GLN A 37 -18.42 1.30 -22.86
C GLN A 37 -19.01 -0.08 -22.57
N LEU A 38 -18.56 -1.06 -23.35
CA LEU A 38 -18.89 -2.46 -23.21
C LEU A 38 -17.62 -3.23 -22.82
N PHE A 39 -17.73 -3.94 -21.71
CA PHE A 39 -16.69 -4.82 -21.20
C PHE A 39 -17.07 -6.26 -21.52
N ASP A 40 -16.11 -7.03 -22.01
CA ASP A 40 -16.26 -8.45 -22.29
C ASP A 40 -15.76 -9.31 -21.12
N GLN A 41 -15.73 -10.62 -21.31
CA GLN A 41 -15.24 -11.55 -20.31
C GLN A 41 -13.74 -11.39 -20.03
N ARG A 42 -12.94 -11.02 -21.04
CA ARG A 42 -11.50 -10.79 -20.90
C ARG A 42 -11.23 -9.60 -19.97
N GLU A 43 -12.00 -8.52 -20.13
CA GLU A 43 -11.93 -7.35 -19.25
C GLU A 43 -12.31 -7.67 -17.80
N LEU A 44 -13.27 -8.57 -17.58
CA LEU A 44 -13.60 -9.06 -16.23
C LEU A 44 -12.45 -9.86 -15.60
N GLU A 45 -11.80 -10.74 -16.37
CA GLU A 45 -10.63 -11.48 -15.89
C GLU A 45 -9.45 -10.56 -15.60
N ARG A 46 -9.24 -9.57 -16.47
CA ARG A 46 -8.24 -8.51 -16.29
C ARG A 46 -8.51 -7.70 -15.02
N LEU A 47 -9.76 -7.31 -14.77
CA LEU A 47 -10.15 -6.62 -13.53
C LEU A 47 -9.90 -7.47 -12.28
N ARG A 48 -10.19 -8.78 -12.32
CA ARG A 48 -9.88 -9.71 -11.22
C ARG A 48 -8.38 -9.88 -11.01
N PHE A 49 -7.59 -9.85 -12.09
CA PHE A 49 -6.13 -9.84 -12.00
C PHE A 49 -5.64 -8.57 -11.30
N ILE A 50 -6.10 -7.40 -11.73
CA ILE A 50 -5.75 -6.10 -11.12
C ILE A 50 -6.04 -6.12 -9.62
N GLN A 51 -7.20 -6.61 -9.20
CA GLN A 51 -7.54 -6.72 -7.78
C GLN A 51 -6.56 -7.59 -6.98
N ARG A 52 -6.20 -8.77 -7.49
CA ARG A 52 -5.21 -9.65 -6.83
C ARG A 52 -3.84 -9.00 -6.76
N ALA A 53 -3.42 -8.29 -7.80
CA ALA A 53 -2.17 -7.54 -7.77
C ALA A 53 -2.19 -6.41 -6.73
N ARG A 54 -3.31 -5.68 -6.61
CA ARG A 54 -3.49 -4.67 -5.56
C ARG A 54 -3.40 -5.27 -4.16
N THR A 55 -3.94 -6.48 -3.92
CA THR A 55 -3.80 -7.16 -2.61
C THR A 55 -2.36 -7.56 -2.28
N LEU A 56 -1.49 -7.70 -3.27
CA LEU A 56 -0.05 -7.96 -3.10
C LEU A 56 0.78 -6.68 -2.98
N GLY A 57 0.15 -5.51 -2.96
CA GLY A 57 0.82 -4.22 -2.83
C GLY A 57 1.35 -3.64 -4.13
N PHE A 58 1.00 -4.18 -5.30
CA PHE A 58 1.41 -3.60 -6.58
C PHE A 58 0.71 -2.26 -6.84
N GLY A 59 1.48 -1.28 -7.29
CA GLY A 59 1.00 0.02 -7.76
C GLY A 59 0.28 -0.08 -9.10
N VAL A 60 -0.48 0.96 -9.47
CA VAL A 60 -1.15 1.03 -10.78
C VAL A 60 -0.15 0.98 -11.94
N ALA A 61 1.00 1.66 -11.79
CA ALA A 61 2.08 1.65 -12.79
C ALA A 61 2.66 0.23 -12.99
N GLU A 62 2.98 -0.48 -11.92
CA GLU A 62 3.54 -1.83 -12.03
C GLU A 62 2.54 -2.83 -12.60
N ILE A 63 1.25 -2.68 -12.24
CA ILE A 63 0.18 -3.48 -12.82
C ILE A 63 0.08 -3.23 -14.33
N ARG A 64 0.29 -1.99 -14.79
CA ARG A 64 0.35 -1.68 -16.22
C ARG A 64 1.49 -2.45 -16.88
N ASP A 65 2.70 -2.37 -16.34
CA ASP A 65 3.88 -3.02 -16.93
C ASP A 65 3.70 -4.54 -17.00
N ILE A 66 3.15 -5.14 -15.93
CA ILE A 66 2.83 -6.57 -15.88
C ILE A 66 1.79 -6.96 -16.95
N LEU A 67 0.75 -6.15 -17.11
CA LEU A 67 -0.28 -6.39 -18.12
C LEU A 67 0.25 -6.18 -19.54
N GLU A 68 1.16 -5.24 -19.76
CA GLU A 68 1.79 -5.00 -21.05
C GLU A 68 2.65 -6.20 -21.47
N HIS A 69 3.45 -6.78 -20.58
CA HIS A 69 4.19 -8.01 -20.88
C HIS A 69 3.26 -9.15 -21.30
N ALA A 70 2.18 -9.35 -20.54
CA ALA A 70 1.18 -10.36 -20.86
C ALA A 70 0.47 -10.10 -22.21
N ASP A 71 0.17 -8.85 -22.53
CA ASP A 71 -0.47 -8.47 -23.80
C ASP A 71 0.45 -8.69 -25.02
N HIS A 72 1.77 -8.66 -24.83
CA HIS A 72 2.77 -9.00 -25.87
C HIS A 72 3.04 -10.51 -25.99
N GLY A 73 2.42 -11.33 -25.14
CA GLY A 73 2.61 -12.79 -25.13
C GLY A 73 3.81 -13.25 -24.29
N ASP A 74 4.48 -12.33 -23.59
CA ASP A 74 5.59 -12.63 -22.70
C ASP A 74 5.09 -13.06 -21.31
N SER A 75 5.92 -13.80 -20.58
CA SER A 75 5.63 -14.14 -19.20
C SER A 75 6.02 -12.99 -18.26
N PRO A 76 5.08 -12.36 -17.53
CA PRO A 76 5.42 -11.33 -16.53
C PRO A 76 5.96 -11.93 -15.22
N CYS A 77 5.99 -13.26 -15.08
CA CYS A 77 6.34 -13.94 -13.84
C CYS A 77 7.72 -13.55 -13.27
N PRO A 78 8.79 -13.40 -14.07
CA PRO A 78 10.09 -12.94 -13.56
C PRO A 78 10.00 -11.52 -12.95
N MET A 79 9.40 -10.56 -13.67
CA MET A 79 9.19 -9.20 -13.19
C MET A 79 8.41 -9.18 -11.86
N VAL A 80 7.32 -9.95 -11.77
CA VAL A 80 6.51 -10.05 -10.54
C VAL A 80 7.35 -10.57 -9.37
N ARG A 81 8.19 -11.58 -9.58
CA ARG A 81 9.06 -12.13 -8.54
C ARG A 81 10.11 -11.13 -8.09
N ASP A 82 10.75 -10.43 -9.02
CA ASP A 82 11.81 -9.46 -8.72
C ASP A 82 11.26 -8.27 -7.94
N LEU A 83 10.08 -7.76 -8.32
CA LEU A 83 9.38 -6.71 -7.59
C LEU A 83 9.07 -7.13 -6.15
N LEU A 84 8.55 -8.34 -5.93
CA LEU A 84 8.27 -8.84 -4.58
C LEU A 84 9.55 -9.10 -3.77
N ALA A 85 10.58 -9.66 -4.40
CA ALA A 85 11.87 -9.92 -3.76
C ALA A 85 12.54 -8.62 -3.29
N SER A 86 12.39 -7.54 -4.07
CA SER A 86 12.89 -6.21 -3.68
C SER A 86 12.08 -5.60 -2.53
N ARG A 87 10.75 -5.79 -2.50
CA ARG A 87 9.84 -5.13 -1.54
C ARG A 87 9.74 -5.80 -0.18
N LEU A 88 9.76 -7.13 -0.16
CA LEU A 88 9.54 -7.90 1.05
C LEU A 88 10.51 -7.52 2.19
N PRO A 89 11.81 -7.29 1.95
CA PRO A 89 12.73 -6.83 2.98
C PRO A 89 12.35 -5.48 3.60
N GLN A 90 11.88 -4.50 2.81
CA GLN A 90 11.45 -3.19 3.34
C GLN A 90 10.20 -3.33 4.21
N ILE A 91 9.23 -4.14 3.78
CA ILE A 91 8.03 -4.41 4.58
C ILE A 91 8.42 -5.09 5.90
N ARG A 92 9.35 -6.05 5.87
CA ARG A 92 9.85 -6.73 7.08
C ARG A 92 10.58 -5.77 8.02
N ALA A 93 11.39 -4.86 7.50
CA ALA A 93 12.05 -3.84 8.30
C ALA A 93 11.03 -2.92 8.99
N HIS A 94 10.00 -2.47 8.25
CA HIS A 94 8.97 -1.63 8.83
C HIS A 94 8.13 -2.36 9.90
N ILE A 95 7.84 -3.65 9.71
CA ILE A 95 7.19 -4.47 10.74
C ILE A 95 8.05 -4.51 12.00
N ALA A 96 9.35 -4.74 11.89
CA ALA A 96 10.25 -4.77 13.04
C ALA A 96 10.31 -3.41 13.78
N GLU A 97 10.29 -2.30 13.05
CA GLU A 97 10.20 -0.95 13.64
C GLU A 97 8.89 -0.73 14.40
N LEU A 98 7.77 -1.17 13.84
CA LEU A 98 6.45 -1.06 14.47
C LEU A 98 6.34 -1.96 15.70
N GLU A 99 6.89 -3.18 15.65
CA GLU A 99 6.97 -4.09 16.81
C GLU A 99 7.82 -3.45 17.92
N ALA A 100 8.98 -2.89 17.58
CA ALA A 100 9.83 -2.20 18.56
C ALA A 100 9.16 -0.94 19.15
N LEU A 101 8.34 -0.23 18.37
CA LEU A 101 7.53 0.87 18.88
C LEU A 101 6.44 0.37 19.84
N ALA A 102 5.72 -0.70 19.48
CA ALA A 102 4.70 -1.29 20.32
C ALA A 102 5.26 -1.74 21.67
N THR A 103 6.41 -2.42 21.67
CA THR A 103 7.10 -2.81 22.91
C THR A 103 7.46 -1.61 23.79
N ARG A 104 7.92 -0.49 23.20
CA ARG A 104 8.20 0.73 23.96
C ARG A 104 6.93 1.33 24.59
N MET A 105 5.81 1.31 23.86
CA MET A 105 4.52 1.76 24.39
C MET A 105 4.04 0.88 25.55
N GLU A 106 4.19 -0.44 25.43
CA GLU A 106 3.85 -1.40 26.50
C GLU A 106 4.71 -1.17 27.75
N GLN A 107 6.02 -0.97 27.58
CA GLN A 107 6.93 -0.64 28.67
C GLN A 107 6.58 0.67 29.36
N ALA A 108 6.24 1.71 28.58
CA ALA A 108 5.82 2.99 29.11
C ALA A 108 4.54 2.85 29.95
N LEU A 109 3.52 2.17 29.42
CA LEU A 109 2.26 1.91 30.14
C LEU A 109 2.49 1.16 31.46
N ALA A 110 3.31 0.10 31.45
CA ALA A 110 3.63 -0.65 32.66
C ALA A 110 4.40 0.19 33.69
N ALA A 111 5.32 1.05 33.24
CA ALA A 111 6.07 1.95 34.13
C ALA A 111 5.17 3.03 34.76
N TRP A 112 4.14 3.47 34.04
CA TRP A 112 3.24 4.53 34.46
C TRP A 112 2.05 4.05 35.30
N GLU A 113 1.77 2.75 35.35
CA GLU A 113 0.60 2.18 36.02
C GLU A 113 0.49 2.60 37.51
N GLU A 114 1.62 2.71 38.20
CA GLU A 114 1.70 3.11 39.61
C GLU A 114 2.11 4.59 39.80
N MET A 115 2.24 5.36 38.71
CA MET A 115 2.59 6.78 38.79
C MET A 115 1.34 7.64 39.01
N PRO A 116 1.34 8.55 40.00
CA PRO A 116 0.21 9.45 40.19
C PRO A 116 0.16 10.50 39.09
N ASP A 117 -1.06 10.95 38.77
CA ASP A 117 -1.29 12.10 37.90
C ASP A 117 -0.54 13.33 38.44
N GLY A 118 0.25 13.96 37.59
CA GLY A 118 0.93 15.22 37.88
C GLY A 118 0.22 16.39 37.21
N THR A 119 0.08 17.52 37.91
CA THR A 119 -0.31 18.78 37.29
C THR A 119 0.94 19.53 36.81
N PRO A 120 0.96 20.07 35.57
CA PRO A 120 2.07 20.90 35.11
C PRO A 120 2.23 22.13 36.01
N ASP A 121 3.40 22.30 36.61
CA ASP A 121 3.72 23.35 37.58
C ASP A 121 4.62 24.46 37.00
N GLY A 122 4.90 24.39 35.70
CA GLY A 122 5.83 25.27 34.99
C GLY A 122 7.26 24.72 34.88
N HIS A 123 7.57 23.59 35.53
CA HIS A 123 8.87 22.92 35.45
C HIS A 123 8.82 21.54 34.76
N SER A 124 7.63 20.97 34.60
CA SER A 124 7.37 19.72 33.86
C SER A 124 6.11 19.87 33.00
N LEU A 125 6.16 19.45 31.74
CA LEU A 125 5.01 19.39 30.84
C LEU A 125 4.18 18.11 31.06
N CYS A 126 4.85 16.96 31.16
CA CYS A 126 4.22 15.69 31.48
C CYS A 126 5.22 14.73 32.12
N ARG A 127 5.05 14.47 33.42
CA ARG A 127 5.95 13.59 34.18
C ARG A 127 6.02 12.17 33.62
N LEU A 128 4.95 11.66 33.02
CA LEU A 128 4.94 10.33 32.41
C LEU A 128 5.90 10.28 31.21
N ILE A 129 5.77 11.22 30.27
CA ILE A 129 6.61 11.29 29.08
C ILE A 129 8.06 11.63 29.45
N GLU A 130 8.27 12.60 30.32
CA GLU A 130 9.61 13.07 30.73
C GLU A 130 10.37 12.05 31.59
N SER A 131 9.68 11.10 32.23
CA SER A 131 10.30 10.02 32.99
C SER A 131 10.69 8.81 32.14
N PHE A 132 10.17 8.71 30.90
CA PHE A 132 10.50 7.60 30.02
C PHE A 132 11.79 7.89 29.25
N PRO A 133 12.80 7.00 29.30
CA PRO A 133 14.08 7.26 28.65
C PRO A 133 13.91 7.44 27.13
N GLU A 134 14.47 8.51 26.57
CA GLU A 134 14.49 8.71 25.13
C GLU A 134 15.20 7.54 24.44
N PRO A 135 14.67 7.00 23.32
CA PRO A 135 15.42 6.06 22.53
C PRO A 135 16.66 6.77 21.96
N LEU A 136 17.84 6.22 22.20
CA LEU A 136 19.08 6.65 21.55
C LEU A 136 18.86 6.67 20.03
N LYS A 137 19.03 7.83 19.41
CA LYS A 137 18.93 8.04 17.96
C LYS A 137 19.76 7.00 17.23
N THR A 138 19.13 6.08 16.51
CA THR A 138 19.84 5.26 15.52
C THR A 138 20.21 6.17 14.36
N GLY A 139 21.49 6.54 14.29
CA GLY A 139 22.04 7.49 13.34
C GLY A 139 21.74 7.12 11.89
N VAL A 140 21.02 8.00 11.21
CA VAL A 140 21.19 8.22 9.77
C VAL A 140 22.21 9.35 9.65
N ASP A 141 23.48 8.98 9.70
CA ASP A 141 24.55 9.78 9.11
C ASP A 141 25.18 8.92 8.02
N ALA A 142 24.68 9.11 6.81
CA ALA A 142 25.32 8.61 5.60
C ALA A 142 25.44 9.78 4.61
N GLY A 143 26.52 10.53 4.80
CA GLY A 143 27.30 11.14 3.72
C GLY A 143 26.76 12.44 3.12
N GLU A 144 27.44 13.54 3.45
CA GLU A 144 28.09 14.37 2.44
C GLU A 144 28.98 15.41 3.13
N GLU A 145 30.30 15.28 2.96
CA GLU A 145 31.23 16.39 2.70
C GLU A 145 32.67 15.86 2.71
N THR A 146 33.27 15.69 1.52
CA THR A 146 34.67 16.00 1.21
C THR A 146 34.85 15.93 -0.33
N PRO A 147 35.73 16.72 -0.98
CA PRO A 147 36.54 17.86 -0.50
C PRO A 147 36.07 19.22 -1.03
#